data_AF-A0A2V8R300-F1
#
_entry.id   AF-A0A2V8R300-F1
#
_cell.length_a   1.000
_cell.length_b   1.000
_cell.length_c   1.000
_cell.angle_alpha   90.00
_cell.angle_beta   90.00
_cell.angle_gamma   90.00
#
_symmetry.space_group_name_H-M   'P 1'
#
loop_
_entity.id
_entity.type
_entity.pdbx_description
1 polymer ?
#
loop_
_entity_poly.entity_id
_entity_poly.type
_entity_poly.pdbx_seq_one_letter_code
_entity_poly.pdbx_strand_id
1 'polypeptide(L)' 'VTSVSREMAQFPVEPQIGMRFGLPLQDGNQIEVVVTEVTDEQVTIDGNHPLAGEKLIFDVELIGNKSKS' A
#
# COMPACT_ATOMS: atom_id res chain seq x y z
N VAL A 1 5.78 -2.86 5.37
CA VAL A 1 5.83 -4.32 5.58
C VAL A 1 4.88 -4.74 6.70
N THR A 2 3.91 -5.60 6.38
CA THR A 2 2.92 -6.18 7.31
C THR A 2 2.66 -7.63 6.94
N SER A 3 2.50 -8.52 7.92
CA SER A 3 2.10 -9.91 7.68
C SER A 3 0.59 -10.09 7.91
N VAL A 4 -0.04 -10.84 7.02
CA VAL A 4 -1.47 -11.16 7.08
C VAL A 4 -1.67 -12.68 7.06
N SER A 5 -2.63 -13.17 7.86
CA SER A 5 -3.02 -14.59 7.86
C SER A 5 -3.68 -14.97 6.53
N ARG A 6 -3.23 -16.08 5.93
CA ARG A 6 -3.78 -16.58 4.66
C ARG A 6 -5.25 -16.98 4.78
N GLU A 7 -5.63 -17.53 5.92
CA GLU A 7 -7.00 -17.94 6.20
C GLU A 7 -7.93 -16.73 6.27
N MET A 8 -7.48 -15.63 6.89
CA MET A 8 -8.30 -14.45 7.12
C MET A 8 -8.35 -13.51 5.91
N ALA A 9 -7.25 -13.41 5.15
CA ALA A 9 -7.10 -12.42 4.08
C ALA A 9 -7.86 -12.75 2.79
N GLN A 10 -8.29 -14.00 2.60
CA GLN A 10 -9.07 -14.47 1.44
C GLN A 10 -8.55 -13.90 0.10
N PHE A 11 -7.28 -14.14 -0.20
CA PHE A 11 -6.70 -13.67 -1.46
C PHE A 11 -7.50 -14.23 -2.66
N PRO A 12 -7.77 -13.40 -3.70
CA PRO A 12 -8.57 -13.83 -4.85
C PRO A 12 -7.87 -14.89 -5.71
N VAL A 13 -6.55 -15.02 -5.55
CA VAL A 13 -5.67 -15.99 -6.21
C VAL A 13 -4.57 -16.40 -5.24
N GLU A 14 -3.91 -17.51 -5.52
CA GLU A 14 -2.77 -17.97 -4.73
C GLU A 14 -1.63 -16.92 -4.77
N PRO A 15 -1.23 -16.34 -3.62
CA PRO A 15 -0.23 -15.28 -3.59
C PRO A 15 1.17 -15.83 -3.85
N GLN A 16 1.96 -15.10 -4.64
CA GLN A 16 3.34 -15.42 -4.97
C GLN A 16 4.22 -14.20 -4.71
N ILE A 17 5.48 -14.43 -4.34
CA ILE A 17 6.46 -13.36 -4.13
C ILE A 17 6.56 -12.50 -5.40
N GLY A 18 6.50 -11.18 -5.22
CA GLY A 18 6.50 -10.19 -6.30
C GLY A 18 5.12 -9.83 -6.86
N MET A 19 4.06 -10.57 -6.52
CA MET A 19 2.69 -10.19 -6.91
C MET A 19 2.25 -8.90 -6.25
N ARG A 20 1.44 -8.13 -6.97
CA ARG A 20 0.88 -6.84 -6.52
C ARG A 20 -0.60 -6.99 -6.21
N PHE A 21 -1.05 -6.42 -5.10
CA PHE A 21 -2.45 -6.34 -4.70
C PHE A 21 -2.83 -4.90 -4.40
N GLY A 22 -4.05 -4.51 -4.75
CA GLY A 22 -4.64 -3.24 -4.34
C GLY A 22 -5.38 -3.39 -3.01
N LEU A 23 -4.95 -2.66 -1.98
CA LEU A 23 -5.64 -2.61 -0.70
C LEU A 23 -6.45 -1.32 -0.58
N PRO A 24 -7.76 -1.42 -0.29
CA PRO A 24 -8.58 -0.23 -0.04
C PRO A 24 -8.20 0.43 1.29
N LEU A 25 -8.09 1.75 1.25
CA LEU A 25 -7.93 2.62 2.41
C LEU A 25 -9.27 3.23 2.81
N GLN A 26 -9.35 3.74 4.04
CA GLN A 26 -10.58 4.31 4.62
C GLN A 26 -11.06 5.57 3.90
N ASP A 27 -10.17 6.27 3.20
CA ASP A 27 -10.46 7.48 2.43
C ASP A 27 -11.02 7.18 1.03
N GLY A 28 -11.21 5.90 0.68
CA GLY A 28 -11.67 5.45 -0.62
C GLY A 28 -10.57 5.28 -1.67
N ASN A 29 -9.32 5.64 -1.35
CA ASN A 29 -8.18 5.36 -2.20
C ASN A 29 -7.74 3.90 -2.07
N GLN A 30 -6.91 3.44 -3.01
CA GLN A 30 -6.25 2.15 -2.92
C GLN A 30 -4.74 2.35 -2.89
N ILE A 31 -4.05 1.59 -2.06
CA ILE A 31 -2.59 1.46 -2.12
C ILE A 31 -2.23 0.16 -2.80
N GLU A 32 -1.18 0.20 -3.59
CA GLU A 32 -0.58 -1.01 -4.13
C GLU A 32 0.41 -1.59 -3.12
N VAL A 33 0.31 -2.88 -2.86
CA VAL A 33 1.24 -3.63 -2.02
C VAL A 33 1.85 -4.79 -2.78
N VAL A 34 3.10 -5.12 -2.48
CA VAL A 34 3.86 -6.22 -3.09
C VAL A 34 4.01 -7.35 -2.08
N VAL A 35 3.79 -8.59 -2.49
CA VAL A 35 4.11 -9.76 -1.66
C VAL A 35 5.63 -9.92 -1.59
N THR A 36 6.17 -9.90 -0.38
CA THR A 36 7.61 -10.08 -0.13
C THR A 36 7.95 -11.46 0.42
N GLU A 37 6.99 -12.12 1.06
CA GLU A 37 7.16 -13.47 1.61
C GLU A 37 5.85 -14.25 1.60
N VAL A 38 5.91 -15.56 1.35
CA VAL A 38 4.77 -16.48 1.43
C VAL A 38 5.20 -17.70 2.24
N THR A 39 4.40 -18.02 3.25
CA THR A 39 4.52 -19.23 4.08
C THR A 39 3.20 -20.01 4.05
N ASP A 40 3.15 -21.15 4.74
CA ASP A 40 1.93 -21.96 4.83
C ASP A 40 0.80 -21.23 5.57
N GLU A 41 1.14 -20.40 6.56
CA GLU A 41 0.16 -19.74 7.43
C GLU A 41 -0.06 -18.26 7.09
N GLN A 42 0.99 -17.58 6.60
CA GLN A 42 1.02 -16.13 6.47
C GLN A 42 1.62 -15.66 5.15
N VAL A 43 1.20 -14.48 4.72
CA VAL A 43 1.77 -13.75 3.58
C VAL A 43 2.23 -12.39 4.08
N THR A 44 3.46 -12.02 3.77
CA THR A 44 4.00 -10.69 4.07
C THR A 44 3.85 -9.80 2.84
N ILE A 45 3.28 -8.62 3.06
CA ILE A 45 3.07 -7.59 2.05
C ILE A 45 3.84 -6.32 2.41
N ASP A 46 4.33 -5.63 1.40
CA ASP A 46 4.95 -4.31 1.54
C ASP A 46 4.23 -3.25 0.72
N GLY A 47 3.75 -2.21 1.40
CA GLY A 47 3.08 -1.05 0.82
C GLY A 47 3.88 0.23 0.99
N ASN A 48 5.21 0.13 1.13
CA ASN A 48 6.07 1.31 1.17
C ASN A 48 5.86 2.16 -0.08
N HIS A 49 5.66 3.46 0.12
CA HIS A 49 5.53 4.42 -0.98
C HIS A 49 6.83 4.41 -1.82
N PRO A 50 6.79 4.69 -3.14
CA PRO A 50 7.99 4.75 -3.99
C PRO A 50 9.08 5.73 -3.52
N LEU A 51 8.72 6.66 -2.65
CA LEU A 51 9.60 7.69 -2.09
C LEU A 51 10.07 7.36 -0.66
N ALA A 52 9.72 6.18 -0.12
CA ALA A 52 10.14 5.77 1.21
C ALA A 52 11.67 5.59 1.24
N GLY A 53 12.33 6.23 2.21
CA GLY A 53 13.79 6.23 2.33
C GLY A 53 14.50 7.34 1.54
N GLU A 54 13.78 8.10 0.71
CA GLU A 54 14.34 9.20 -0.07
C GLU A 54 14.33 10.53 0.70
N LYS A 55 15.35 11.37 0.46
CA LYS A 55 15.35 12.75 0.96
C LYS A 55 14.47 13.61 0.06
N LEU A 56 13.29 13.97 0.55
CA LEU A 56 12.33 14.77 -0.21
C LEU A 56 12.62 16.27 -0.02
N ILE A 57 12.79 16.98 -1.13
CA ILE A 57 12.87 18.45 -1.18
C ILE A 57 11.64 18.92 -1.93
N PHE A 58 10.76 19.66 -1.23
CA PHE A 58 9.55 20.20 -1.81
C PHE A 58 9.72 21.70 -2.03
N ASP A 59 9.37 22.17 -3.23
CA ASP A 59 9.11 23.57 -3.49
C ASP A 59 7.59 23.75 -3.46
N VAL A 60 7.10 24.45 -2.44
CA VAL A 60 5.65 24.57 -2.17
C VAL A 60 5.22 26.02 -2.36
N GLU A 61 4.18 26.22 -3.16
CA GLU A 61 3.53 27.52 -3.35
C GLU A 61 2.15 27.53 -2.67
N LEU A 62 1.91 28.51 -1.81
CA LEU A 62 0.62 28.72 -1.15
C LEU A 62 -0.35 29.40 -2.12
N ILE A 63 -1.27 28.63 -2.69
CA ILE A 63 -2.42 29.17 -3.42
C ILE A 63 -3.56 29.44 -2.44
N GLY A 64 -3.98 30.70 -2.33
CA GLY A 64 -5.01 31.15 -1.39
C GLY A 64 -6.34 30.39 -1.53
N ASN A 65 -7.09 30.34 -0.43
CA ASN A 65 -8.30 29.53 -0.26
C ASN A 65 -9.33 29.77 -1.37
N LYS A 66 -9.76 28.71 -2.07
CA LYS A 66 -11.04 28.75 -2.80
C LYS A 66 -12.17 28.51 -1.81
N SER A 67 -12.84 29.58 -1.40
CA SER A 67 -14.18 29.48 -0.82
C SER A 67 -15.05 28.70 -1.80
N LYS A 68 -15.41 27.45 -1.47
CA LYS A 68 -16.50 26.77 -2.17
C LYS A 68 -17.79 27.42 -1.67
N SER A 69 -18.37 28.27 -2.51
CA SER A 69 -19.77 28.69 -2.37
C SER A 69 -20.70 27.63 -2.91
#